data_AF-A0A6G4QVG9-F1
#
_entry.id   AF-A0A6G4QVG9-F1
#
_cell.length_a   1.000
_cell.length_b   1.000
_cell.length_c   1.000
_cell.angle_alpha   90.00
_cell.angle_beta   90.00
_cell.angle_gamma   90.00
#
_symmetry.space_group_name_H-M   'P 1'
#
loop_
_entity.id
_entity.type
_entity.pdbx_description
1 polymer ?
#
loop_
_entity_poly.entity_id
_entity_poly.type
_entity_poly.pdbx_seq_one_letter_code
_entity_poly.pdbx_strand_id
1 'polypeptide(L)'
;MRTRASTIGRLGAAAAMLLGLGAAWPGGTYTQSAGPERAFIVPMGHEWITRLAAMEVLGAPSSVAPDKPDPHDPRRNWAYGKGLAWNPKVDAGAAPAEAARIRGHKVSDSRYASHYKAVYDAVIGERWVDLAGHRVGVSQFANRCWTAVAQEAAEAQYDHFMRRYDDAGPDGGVRAARESQARFVDYFVAAATAAKTMIRVQDGGATTQAQTVDRNYFLFGRAVHLFQDSFSSEHTVRIAEDNYVRIRQVKSYACAKGAEQHSHSKAEIVLRPKSGDVIWTAAERRAPGWSSYTPSNMKPTALVATEASRDLWAAFIRTMALPQTQREAAARAEAQTLVAHWLSFDEAEMRGWYDDPARRDATYVLDDDQTGKGKTQAQCMEGVKRGYSQASYIAELKEDQRVCLYNVLPEIGYEDQFDPQTQVWYAWRWRNAARLQTPPAGWRPTPRPADTSTRVRLQSVANGRYVVAPVWSSNETPVYAREGAPLEFAMVGPQSHAMFRSVDDPGLFLDYRTSGAMMLFARPVRQPPAYGLAPAGQGWSMRETSWNQYVWLNGDRPYLNRQGDPKTPEAQWRIEGLRQQGAGGAP
;
A
#
# COMPACT_ATOMS: atom_id res chain seq x y z
N MET A 1 -10.93 -57.46 -41.28
CA MET A 1 -10.28 -56.53 -40.33
C MET A 1 -11.34 -55.84 -39.46
N ARG A 2 -11.70 -56.44 -38.33
CA ARG A 2 -12.54 -55.86 -37.27
C ARG A 2 -12.38 -56.72 -36.02
N THR A 3 -11.99 -56.13 -34.89
CA THR A 3 -12.14 -56.75 -33.56
C THR A 3 -12.19 -55.64 -32.50
N ARG A 4 -13.15 -55.74 -31.58
CA ARG A 4 -13.20 -55.02 -30.30
C ARG A 4 -13.02 -56.05 -29.18
N ALA A 5 -12.25 -55.70 -28.15
CA ALA A 5 -12.21 -56.23 -26.76
C ALA A 5 -10.75 -56.13 -26.24
N SER A 6 -10.44 -55.95 -24.96
CA SER A 6 -11.20 -55.40 -23.81
C SER A 6 -10.26 -55.25 -22.60
N THR A 7 -10.32 -54.12 -21.89
CA THR A 7 -10.13 -53.95 -20.41
C THR A 7 -8.79 -54.38 -19.74
N ILE A 8 -8.52 -53.76 -18.57
CA ILE A 8 -7.42 -54.01 -17.61
C ILE A 8 -6.07 -53.32 -18.00
N GLY A 9 -5.41 -52.55 -17.14
CA GLY A 9 -5.72 -52.20 -15.75
C GLY A 9 -4.91 -51.00 -15.22
N ARG A 10 -5.19 -50.60 -13.97
CA ARG A 10 -4.49 -49.51 -13.25
C ARG A 10 -3.07 -49.93 -12.87
N LEU A 11 -2.08 -49.03 -13.02
CA LEU A 11 -1.02 -48.66 -12.05
C LEU A 11 0.15 -47.95 -12.76
N GLY A 12 0.80 -47.01 -12.06
CA GLY A 12 2.17 -46.55 -12.39
C GLY A 12 2.34 -45.21 -13.10
N ALA A 13 2.13 -44.08 -12.40
CA ALA A 13 2.76 -42.79 -12.73
C ALA A 13 2.81 -41.80 -11.53
N ALA A 14 2.96 -42.31 -10.30
CA ALA A 14 3.11 -41.48 -9.10
C ALA A 14 4.60 -41.40 -8.67
N ALA A 15 5.44 -40.68 -9.43
CA ALA A 15 6.78 -40.20 -9.02
C ALA A 15 7.53 -39.45 -10.16
N ALA A 16 7.07 -38.28 -10.61
CA ALA A 16 7.82 -37.48 -11.60
C ALA A 16 7.54 -35.95 -11.64
N MET A 17 6.99 -35.34 -10.58
CA MET A 17 6.74 -33.87 -10.54
C MET A 17 7.07 -33.25 -9.18
N LEU A 18 8.33 -33.39 -8.73
CA LEU A 18 8.81 -32.77 -7.48
C LEU A 18 10.19 -32.09 -7.59
N LEU A 19 10.77 -31.98 -8.79
CA LEU A 19 12.07 -31.37 -9.03
C LEU A 19 11.98 -30.35 -10.17
N GLY A 20 11.52 -29.13 -9.86
CA GLY A 20 11.32 -28.09 -10.88
C GLY A 20 10.95 -26.68 -10.38
N LEU A 21 11.01 -26.41 -9.07
CA LEU A 21 10.70 -25.09 -8.49
C LEU A 21 11.88 -24.55 -7.67
N GLY A 22 13.02 -24.40 -8.35
CA GLY A 22 14.24 -23.76 -7.85
C GLY A 22 14.46 -22.34 -8.37
N ALA A 23 13.39 -21.59 -8.67
CA ALA A 23 13.51 -20.16 -8.97
C ALA A 23 13.88 -19.39 -7.69
N ALA A 24 14.75 -18.38 -7.79
CA ALA A 24 15.30 -17.69 -6.64
C ALA A 24 14.46 -16.45 -6.24
N TRP A 25 13.87 -16.47 -5.04
CA TRP A 25 13.10 -15.36 -4.44
C TRP A 25 13.95 -14.70 -3.33
N PRO A 26 14.53 -13.49 -3.47
CA PRO A 26 14.98 -12.70 -2.32
C PRO A 26 13.77 -12.20 -1.52
N GLY A 27 13.98 -11.71 -0.28
CA GLY A 27 12.97 -11.06 0.58
C GLY A 27 11.67 -11.87 0.87
N GLY A 28 11.48 -12.25 2.11
CA GLY A 28 10.29 -12.98 2.54
C GLY A 28 9.45 -12.18 3.54
N THR A 29 9.00 -10.98 3.17
CA THR A 29 8.11 -10.21 4.02
C THR A 29 6.70 -10.80 4.09
N TYR A 30 5.94 -10.31 5.08
CA TYR A 30 4.64 -10.82 5.52
C TYR A 30 3.50 -10.84 4.48
N THR A 31 3.69 -10.41 3.22
CA THR A 31 2.58 -10.10 2.27
C THR A 31 2.65 -10.83 0.92
N GLN A 32 2.68 -12.17 0.90
CA GLN A 32 2.86 -12.92 -0.34
C GLN A 32 1.71 -13.90 -0.69
N SER A 33 0.49 -13.38 -0.84
CA SER A 33 -0.63 -14.12 -1.44
C SER A 33 -0.38 -14.46 -2.92
N ALA A 34 0.08 -15.67 -3.22
CA ALA A 34 0.27 -16.15 -4.60
C ALA A 34 -1.03 -16.69 -5.25
N GLY A 35 -2.14 -15.95 -5.12
CA GLY A 35 -3.46 -16.33 -5.67
C GLY A 35 -4.09 -17.57 -5.03
N PRO A 36 -5.35 -17.91 -5.36
CA PRO A 36 -6.10 -18.96 -4.66
C PRO A 36 -5.49 -20.37 -4.78
N GLU A 37 -4.73 -20.66 -5.85
CA GLU A 37 -4.08 -21.96 -6.06
C GLU A 37 -2.65 -22.05 -5.47
N ARG A 38 -1.99 -20.93 -5.11
CA ARG A 38 -0.60 -20.95 -4.62
C ARG A 38 -0.34 -20.11 -3.35
N ALA A 39 -1.36 -19.50 -2.74
CA ALA A 39 -1.29 -18.85 -1.42
C ALA A 39 -0.82 -19.76 -0.26
N PHE A 40 -0.56 -21.04 -0.55
CA PHE A 40 0.00 -22.04 0.37
C PHE A 40 1.53 -22.15 0.33
N ILE A 41 2.21 -21.49 -0.61
CA ILE A 41 3.68 -21.51 -0.69
C ILE A 41 4.30 -20.48 0.26
N VAL A 42 3.75 -19.27 0.33
CA VAL A 42 4.12 -18.25 1.33
C VAL A 42 2.83 -17.78 2.03
N PRO A 43 2.73 -17.88 3.37
CA PRO A 43 1.52 -17.50 4.10
C PRO A 43 1.31 -15.99 4.10
N MET A 44 0.04 -15.57 4.18
CA MET A 44 -0.32 -14.18 4.49
C MET A 44 0.01 -13.88 5.96
N GLY A 45 0.42 -12.65 6.22
CA GLY A 45 0.94 -12.18 7.50
C GLY A 45 0.23 -10.92 7.94
N HIS A 46 0.69 -9.76 7.44
CA HIS A 46 0.07 -8.46 7.71
C HIS A 46 -1.41 -8.47 7.36
N GLU A 47 -1.77 -9.06 6.20
CA GLU A 47 -3.15 -9.09 5.74
C GLU A 47 -4.09 -9.79 6.73
N TRP A 48 -3.61 -10.78 7.49
CA TRP A 48 -4.38 -11.42 8.55
C TRP A 48 -4.44 -10.57 9.83
N ILE A 49 -3.30 -10.04 10.28
CA ILE A 49 -3.22 -9.22 11.51
C ILE A 49 -4.16 -8.01 11.38
N THR A 50 -4.08 -7.28 10.27
CA THR A 50 -4.92 -6.12 9.97
C THR A 50 -6.38 -6.47 9.91
N ARG A 51 -6.70 -7.53 9.19
CA ARG A 51 -8.07 -7.98 8.98
C ARG A 51 -8.70 -8.45 10.29
N LEU A 52 -7.99 -9.22 11.10
CA LEU A 52 -8.47 -9.67 12.41
C LEU A 52 -8.65 -8.48 13.37
N ALA A 53 -7.65 -7.60 13.48
CA ALA A 53 -7.72 -6.42 14.33
C ALA A 53 -8.92 -5.52 13.98
N ALA A 54 -9.14 -5.29 12.68
CA ALA A 54 -10.30 -4.54 12.20
C ALA A 54 -11.63 -5.22 12.54
N MET A 55 -11.75 -6.54 12.33
CA MET A 55 -12.97 -7.28 12.64
C MET A 55 -13.30 -7.25 14.14
N GLU A 56 -12.30 -7.38 15.01
CA GLU A 56 -12.46 -7.31 16.47
C GLU A 56 -12.88 -5.92 16.95
N VAL A 57 -12.31 -4.84 16.38
CA VAL A 57 -12.69 -3.45 16.70
C VAL A 57 -14.10 -3.11 16.18
N LEU A 58 -14.45 -3.58 14.98
CA LEU A 58 -15.74 -3.29 14.35
C LEU A 58 -16.89 -4.16 14.88
N GLY A 59 -16.61 -5.21 15.64
CA GLY A 59 -17.60 -6.17 16.13
C GLY A 59 -18.22 -6.98 15.00
N ALA A 60 -17.39 -7.52 14.10
CA ALA A 60 -17.86 -8.23 12.91
C ALA A 60 -18.57 -9.57 13.26
N PRO A 61 -19.52 -10.05 12.43
CA PRO A 61 -20.25 -11.30 12.70
C PRO A 61 -19.36 -12.54 12.61
N SER A 62 -19.29 -13.31 13.71
CA SER A 62 -18.34 -14.40 13.93
C SER A 62 -18.86 -15.81 13.60
N SER A 63 -19.83 -15.94 12.69
CA SER A 63 -20.53 -17.22 12.46
C SER A 63 -19.85 -18.17 11.45
N VAL A 64 -18.86 -17.71 10.69
CA VAL A 64 -18.16 -18.47 9.65
C VAL A 64 -16.65 -18.25 9.73
N ALA A 65 -15.85 -19.17 9.17
CA ALA A 65 -14.40 -19.00 9.09
C ALA A 65 -14.03 -17.87 8.09
N PRO A 66 -12.98 -17.07 8.35
CA PRO A 66 -12.05 -17.17 9.49
C PRO A 66 -12.57 -16.58 10.82
N ASP A 67 -13.68 -15.84 10.85
CA ASP A 67 -14.18 -15.12 12.05
C ASP A 67 -14.75 -15.98 13.18
N LYS A 68 -14.75 -17.31 13.03
CA LYS A 68 -15.27 -18.19 14.08
C LYS A 68 -14.43 -18.01 15.36
N PRO A 69 -15.05 -17.78 16.54
CA PRO A 69 -14.30 -17.58 17.77
C PRO A 69 -13.43 -18.79 18.09
N ASP A 70 -12.15 -18.55 18.28
CA ASP A 70 -11.18 -19.59 18.58
C ASP A 70 -11.32 -20.01 20.06
N PRO A 71 -11.69 -21.28 20.36
CA PRO A 71 -11.80 -21.79 21.72
C PRO A 71 -10.45 -21.83 22.47
N HIS A 72 -9.34 -21.83 21.75
CA HIS A 72 -7.98 -21.97 22.26
C HIS A 72 -7.15 -20.68 22.09
N ASP A 73 -7.78 -19.54 21.84
CA ASP A 73 -7.11 -18.25 21.74
C ASP A 73 -6.28 -17.96 23.01
N PRO A 74 -4.94 -17.89 22.92
CA PRO A 74 -4.09 -17.73 24.11
C PRO A 74 -4.18 -16.33 24.72
N ARG A 75 -4.75 -15.34 24.00
CA ARG A 75 -4.95 -13.96 24.49
C ARG A 75 -6.02 -13.87 25.60
N ARG A 76 -6.87 -14.89 25.75
CA ARG A 76 -7.97 -14.93 26.74
C ARG A 76 -7.55 -14.67 28.19
N ASN A 77 -6.31 -14.99 28.52
CA ASN A 77 -5.74 -14.84 29.86
C ASN A 77 -4.73 -13.68 29.98
N TRP A 78 -4.58 -12.87 28.93
CA TRP A 78 -3.69 -11.70 28.95
C TRP A 78 -4.33 -10.54 29.73
N ALA A 79 -3.51 -9.56 30.12
CA ALA A 79 -3.98 -8.39 30.87
C ALA A 79 -3.86 -7.10 30.04
N TYR A 80 -4.74 -6.13 30.30
CA TYR A 80 -4.71 -4.81 29.67
C TYR A 80 -3.35 -4.13 29.84
N GLY A 81 -2.78 -3.64 28.73
CA GLY A 81 -1.44 -3.02 28.70
C GLY A 81 -0.28 -3.97 28.99
N LYS A 82 -0.53 -5.28 29.00
CA LYS A 82 0.46 -6.37 29.09
C LYS A 82 0.16 -7.40 28.00
N GLY A 83 0.26 -6.95 26.76
CA GLY A 83 -0.06 -7.72 25.56
C GLY A 83 -1.44 -7.43 24.96
N LEU A 84 -2.45 -7.04 25.75
CA LEU A 84 -3.77 -6.61 25.22
C LEU A 84 -3.84 -5.12 24.88
N ALA A 85 -4.69 -4.80 23.90
CA ALA A 85 -5.07 -3.47 23.47
C ALA A 85 -5.46 -2.54 24.64
N TRP A 86 -4.88 -1.34 24.68
CA TRP A 86 -5.12 -0.32 25.71
C TRP A 86 -6.47 0.41 25.54
N ASN A 87 -6.85 0.72 24.30
CA ASN A 87 -8.07 1.44 23.95
C ASN A 87 -8.63 1.03 22.56
N PRO A 88 -9.10 -0.22 22.40
CA PRO A 88 -9.69 -0.73 21.15
C PRO A 88 -11.13 -0.23 20.90
N LYS A 89 -11.60 0.77 21.65
CA LYS A 89 -13.01 1.18 21.67
C LYS A 89 -13.35 2.22 20.58
N VAL A 90 -14.51 2.00 19.96
CA VAL A 90 -15.16 2.87 18.96
C VAL A 90 -16.65 3.09 19.29
N ASP A 91 -17.02 2.95 20.57
CA ASP A 91 -18.39 2.96 21.10
C ASP A 91 -18.86 4.34 21.60
N ALA A 92 -17.99 5.35 21.61
CA ALA A 92 -18.25 6.68 22.16
C ALA A 92 -17.98 7.84 21.18
N GLY A 93 -18.62 8.99 21.42
CA GLY A 93 -18.45 10.19 20.60
C GLY A 93 -18.97 10.01 19.16
N ALA A 94 -18.21 10.49 18.18
CA ALA A 94 -18.54 10.33 16.76
C ALA A 94 -18.11 8.97 16.17
N ALA A 95 -17.24 8.22 16.84
CA ALA A 95 -16.68 6.96 16.33
C ALA A 95 -17.72 5.89 15.93
N PRO A 96 -18.86 5.73 16.62
CA PRO A 96 -19.91 4.79 16.21
C PRO A 96 -20.45 5.05 14.79
N ALA A 97 -20.50 6.31 14.35
CA ALA A 97 -20.98 6.67 13.02
C ALA A 97 -19.99 6.25 11.93
N GLU A 98 -18.70 6.42 12.15
CA GLU A 98 -17.66 5.98 11.20
C GLU A 98 -17.54 4.45 11.17
N ALA A 99 -17.63 3.80 12.34
CA ALA A 99 -17.72 2.34 12.41
C ALA A 99 -18.98 1.79 11.70
N ALA A 100 -20.12 2.50 11.78
CA ALA A 100 -21.33 2.15 11.04
C ALA A 100 -21.15 2.35 9.52
N ARG A 101 -20.48 3.43 9.08
CA ARG A 101 -20.14 3.65 7.66
C ARG A 101 -19.29 2.51 7.10
N ILE A 102 -18.25 2.09 7.82
CA ILE A 102 -17.40 0.96 7.44
C ILE A 102 -18.24 -0.32 7.31
N ARG A 103 -19.06 -0.65 8.32
CA ARG A 103 -19.92 -1.84 8.31
C ARG A 103 -20.99 -1.84 7.20
N GLY A 104 -21.39 -0.65 6.73
CA GLY A 104 -22.30 -0.48 5.60
C GLY A 104 -21.67 -0.81 4.24
N HIS A 105 -20.35 -0.63 4.09
CA HIS A 105 -19.63 -0.82 2.83
C HIS A 105 -18.99 -2.23 2.76
N LYS A 106 -19.82 -3.25 2.61
CA LYS A 106 -19.37 -4.65 2.51
C LYS A 106 -18.73 -4.98 1.16
N VAL A 107 -17.77 -5.91 1.16
CA VAL A 107 -17.12 -6.44 -0.05
C VAL A 107 -17.15 -7.97 -0.08
N SER A 108 -17.28 -8.53 -1.28
CA SER A 108 -17.15 -9.97 -1.53
C SER A 108 -15.69 -10.33 -1.84
N ASP A 109 -14.82 -10.16 -0.85
CA ASP A 109 -13.39 -10.50 -0.95
C ASP A 109 -13.10 -11.88 -0.35
N SER A 110 -12.67 -12.82 -1.19
CA SER A 110 -12.19 -14.15 -0.78
C SER A 110 -10.67 -14.25 -0.64
N ARG A 111 -9.92 -13.25 -1.13
CA ARG A 111 -8.45 -13.24 -1.13
C ARG A 111 -7.89 -12.87 0.24
N TYR A 112 -8.47 -11.89 0.91
CA TYR A 112 -8.07 -11.45 2.26
C TYR A 112 -9.16 -11.64 3.33
N ALA A 113 -10.35 -12.11 2.93
CA ALA A 113 -11.52 -12.24 3.80
C ALA A 113 -11.82 -10.95 4.59
N SER A 114 -11.69 -9.78 3.95
CA SER A 114 -11.72 -8.47 4.61
C SER A 114 -13.11 -7.99 5.07
N HIS A 115 -14.19 -8.54 4.50
CA HIS A 115 -15.62 -8.20 4.71
C HIS A 115 -16.07 -6.75 4.44
N TYR A 116 -15.26 -5.75 4.73
CA TYR A 116 -15.55 -4.32 4.58
C TYR A 116 -14.52 -3.65 3.68
N LYS A 117 -14.97 -2.74 2.81
CA LYS A 117 -14.13 -2.06 1.81
C LYS A 117 -12.94 -1.34 2.44
N ALA A 118 -13.14 -0.68 3.58
CA ALA A 118 -12.10 0.02 4.32
C ALA A 118 -10.96 -0.91 4.81
N VAL A 119 -11.28 -2.17 5.13
CA VAL A 119 -10.30 -3.18 5.58
C VAL A 119 -9.55 -3.76 4.39
N TYR A 120 -10.25 -4.02 3.27
CA TYR A 120 -9.60 -4.34 2.00
C TYR A 120 -8.60 -3.26 1.59
N ASP A 121 -9.00 -1.99 1.66
CA ASP A 121 -8.19 -0.86 1.23
C ASP A 121 -6.94 -0.67 2.09
N ALA A 122 -7.05 -0.88 3.42
CA ALA A 122 -5.89 -0.92 4.31
C ALA A 122 -4.94 -2.09 3.98
N VAL A 123 -5.46 -3.29 3.71
CA VAL A 123 -4.64 -4.43 3.28
C VAL A 123 -3.90 -4.14 1.96
N ILE A 124 -4.53 -3.49 0.98
CA ILE A 124 -3.83 -3.05 -0.24
C ILE A 124 -2.77 -1.97 0.08
N GLY A 125 -3.03 -1.12 1.07
CA GLY A 125 -2.08 -0.11 1.58
C GLY A 125 -0.83 -0.71 2.22
N GLU A 126 -0.96 -1.79 2.97
CA GLU A 126 0.18 -2.52 3.57
C GLU A 126 1.05 -3.16 2.50
N ARG A 127 0.38 -3.89 1.60
CA ARG A 127 1.00 -4.54 0.44
C ARG A 127 1.69 -3.53 -0.48
N TRP A 128 1.30 -2.26 -0.47
CA TRP A 128 2.00 -1.21 -1.19
C TRP A 128 3.39 -0.92 -0.61
N VAL A 129 3.57 -0.94 0.71
CA VAL A 129 4.90 -0.69 1.31
C VAL A 129 5.86 -1.81 0.93
N ASP A 130 5.43 -3.06 1.12
CA ASP A 130 6.23 -4.24 0.76
C ASP A 130 6.55 -4.36 -0.74
N LEU A 131 5.66 -3.90 -1.63
CA LEU A 131 5.72 -4.28 -3.05
C LEU A 131 5.85 -3.10 -4.01
N ALA A 132 5.41 -1.90 -3.64
CA ALA A 132 5.20 -0.74 -4.53
C ALA A 132 4.51 -1.11 -5.87
N GLY A 133 3.55 -2.04 -5.82
CA GLY A 133 2.85 -2.60 -6.99
C GLY A 133 3.66 -3.56 -7.87
N HIS A 134 4.90 -3.90 -7.51
CA HIS A 134 5.75 -4.78 -8.31
C HIS A 134 5.29 -6.24 -8.30
N ARG A 135 5.59 -6.92 -9.41
CA ARG A 135 5.39 -8.37 -9.56
C ARG A 135 6.60 -9.14 -9.05
N VAL A 136 6.43 -9.91 -7.99
CA VAL A 136 7.49 -10.74 -7.37
C VAL A 136 7.50 -12.14 -8.00
N GLY A 137 8.69 -12.72 -8.16
CA GLY A 137 8.87 -14.16 -8.45
C GLY A 137 8.65 -14.63 -9.90
N VAL A 138 8.45 -13.76 -10.90
CA VAL A 138 8.14 -14.19 -12.29
C VAL A 138 9.06 -13.62 -13.38
N SER A 139 9.83 -12.56 -13.11
CA SER A 139 10.95 -12.13 -13.97
C SER A 139 12.11 -11.60 -13.14
N GLN A 140 13.34 -11.79 -13.61
CA GLN A 140 14.53 -11.29 -12.90
C GLN A 140 14.52 -9.77 -12.75
N PHE A 141 14.01 -9.03 -13.75
CA PHE A 141 13.96 -7.56 -13.70
C PHE A 141 12.90 -7.03 -12.73
N ALA A 142 11.70 -7.63 -12.68
CA ALA A 142 10.65 -7.17 -11.77
C ALA A 142 11.03 -7.44 -10.32
N ASN A 143 11.67 -8.59 -10.08
CA ASN A 143 12.26 -8.94 -8.79
C ASN A 143 13.39 -7.98 -8.37
N ARG A 144 14.31 -7.65 -9.28
CA ARG A 144 15.39 -6.65 -9.06
C ARG A 144 14.81 -5.29 -8.67
N CYS A 145 13.78 -4.81 -9.38
CA CYS A 145 13.18 -3.51 -9.09
C CYS A 145 12.36 -3.47 -7.81
N TRP A 146 11.60 -4.52 -7.52
CA TRP A 146 10.94 -4.67 -6.22
C TRP A 146 11.96 -4.57 -5.08
N THR A 147 13.03 -5.37 -5.16
CA THR A 147 14.14 -5.40 -4.19
C THR A 147 14.76 -4.01 -4.01
N ALA A 148 15.04 -3.31 -5.12
CA ALA A 148 15.75 -2.03 -5.11
C ALA A 148 14.88 -0.80 -4.80
N VAL A 149 13.55 -0.90 -4.80
CA VAL A 149 12.62 0.23 -4.55
C VAL A 149 11.85 0.06 -3.25
N ALA A 150 11.41 -1.15 -2.92
CA ALA A 150 10.39 -1.42 -1.90
C ALA A 150 10.86 -2.36 -0.77
N GLN A 151 12.16 -2.68 -0.67
CA GLN A 151 12.68 -3.62 0.33
C GLN A 151 14.06 -3.22 0.87
N GLU A 152 15.07 -3.16 0.01
CA GLU A 152 16.47 -3.02 0.43
C GLU A 152 16.95 -1.55 0.40
N ALA A 153 16.20 -0.67 -0.27
CA ALA A 153 16.49 0.75 -0.39
C ALA A 153 16.69 1.41 0.99
N ALA A 154 17.64 2.34 1.10
CA ALA A 154 18.02 2.94 2.39
C ALA A 154 16.88 3.77 2.99
N GLU A 155 16.10 4.43 2.13
CA GLU A 155 14.88 5.14 2.46
C GLU A 155 13.71 4.22 2.81
N ALA A 156 13.71 2.96 2.38
CA ALA A 156 12.67 1.98 2.71
C ALA A 156 12.92 1.27 4.06
N GLN A 157 14.16 1.25 4.57
CA GLN A 157 14.48 0.53 5.81
C GLN A 157 13.61 0.97 6.99
N TYR A 158 13.42 2.28 7.19
CA TYR A 158 12.57 2.80 8.26
C TYR A 158 11.07 2.58 8.03
N ASP A 159 10.64 2.34 6.78
CA ASP A 159 9.25 1.92 6.50
C ASP A 159 9.02 0.46 6.91
N HIS A 160 10.08 -0.35 6.93
CA HIS A 160 10.10 -1.72 7.46
C HIS A 160 10.51 -1.80 8.94
N PHE A 161 10.59 -0.68 9.67
CA PHE A 161 11.15 -0.65 11.05
C PHE A 161 12.53 -1.33 11.16
N MET A 162 13.40 -1.13 10.17
CA MET A 162 14.77 -1.67 10.11
C MET A 162 15.82 -0.57 10.12
N ARG A 163 17.03 -0.92 10.58
CA ARG A 163 18.23 -0.09 10.47
C ARG A 163 18.69 0.02 9.02
N ARG A 164 19.18 1.19 8.64
CA ARG A 164 20.00 1.37 7.44
C ARG A 164 21.37 0.74 7.60
N TYR A 165 22.04 0.54 6.47
CA TYR A 165 23.42 0.03 6.40
C TYR A 165 24.42 0.92 7.18
N ASP A 166 24.13 2.22 7.31
CA ASP A 166 24.93 3.23 8.00
C ASP A 166 24.47 3.55 9.44
N ASP A 167 23.44 2.86 9.94
CA ASP A 167 23.02 2.92 11.36
C ASP A 167 23.85 1.95 12.22
N ALA A 168 25.16 2.21 12.27
CA ALA A 168 26.13 1.37 12.97
C ALA A 168 26.15 1.62 14.49
N GLY A 169 26.60 0.60 15.24
CA GLY A 169 26.89 0.67 16.67
C GLY A 169 25.66 0.86 17.58
N PRO A 170 25.88 1.23 18.85
CA PRO A 170 24.84 1.48 19.85
C PRO A 170 23.80 2.54 19.44
N ASP A 171 24.26 3.69 18.92
CA ASP A 171 23.37 4.79 18.50
C ASP A 171 22.55 4.47 17.24
N GLY A 172 22.98 3.50 16.42
CA GLY A 172 22.25 3.07 15.23
C GLY A 172 20.85 2.54 15.53
N GLY A 173 20.70 1.78 16.63
CA GLY A 173 19.40 1.29 17.09
C GLY A 173 18.47 2.43 17.50
N VAL A 174 19.00 3.39 18.28
CA VAL A 174 18.26 4.57 18.75
C VAL A 174 17.82 5.44 17.57
N ARG A 175 18.67 5.64 16.57
CA ARG A 175 18.32 6.39 15.36
C ARG A 175 17.21 5.70 14.59
N ALA A 176 17.36 4.42 14.26
CA ALA A 176 16.36 3.68 13.50
C ALA A 176 15.00 3.63 14.22
N ALA A 177 14.98 3.46 15.55
CA ALA A 177 13.75 3.48 16.33
C ALA A 177 13.06 4.86 16.28
N ARG A 178 13.80 5.96 16.48
CA ARG A 178 13.25 7.34 16.40
C ARG A 178 12.73 7.70 15.02
N GLU A 179 13.49 7.38 13.97
CA GLU A 179 13.11 7.67 12.58
C GLU A 179 11.86 6.86 12.18
N SER A 180 11.78 5.58 12.57
CA SER A 180 10.61 4.74 12.31
C SER A 180 9.38 5.20 13.10
N GLN A 181 9.53 5.63 14.36
CA GLN A 181 8.46 6.28 15.13
C GLN A 181 7.96 7.57 14.49
N ALA A 182 8.86 8.43 14.01
CA ALA A 182 8.49 9.67 13.33
C ALA A 182 7.70 9.39 12.04
N ARG A 183 8.18 8.46 11.21
CA ARG A 183 7.49 8.03 10.00
C ARG A 183 6.13 7.41 10.26
N PHE A 184 5.99 6.59 11.31
CA PHE A 184 4.69 6.07 11.73
C PHE A 184 3.69 7.20 12.01
N VAL A 185 4.10 8.21 12.79
CA VAL A 185 3.25 9.36 13.11
C VAL A 185 2.87 10.13 11.83
N ASP A 186 3.84 10.37 10.94
CA ASP A 186 3.59 11.10 9.69
C ASP A 186 2.69 10.31 8.72
N TYR A 187 2.84 8.98 8.62
CA TYR A 187 1.92 8.12 7.85
C TYR A 187 0.50 8.12 8.43
N PHE A 188 0.35 8.01 9.76
CA PHE A 188 -0.96 8.06 10.40
C PHE A 188 -1.65 9.42 10.22
N VAL A 189 -0.91 10.51 10.39
CA VAL A 189 -1.42 11.88 10.19
C VAL A 189 -1.77 12.13 8.72
N ALA A 190 -0.90 11.75 7.77
CA ALA A 190 -1.16 11.90 6.34
C ALA A 190 -2.39 11.10 5.90
N ALA A 191 -2.55 9.87 6.40
CA ALA A 191 -3.73 9.04 6.15
C ALA A 191 -5.03 9.69 6.67
N ALA A 192 -5.02 10.26 7.87
CA ALA A 192 -6.20 10.87 8.48
C ALA A 192 -6.61 12.20 7.83
N THR A 193 -5.62 12.98 7.38
CA THR A 193 -5.80 14.37 6.89
C THR A 193 -5.99 14.48 5.38
N ALA A 194 -5.58 13.46 4.61
CA ALA A 194 -5.78 13.41 3.16
C ALA A 194 -7.25 13.67 2.78
N ALA A 195 -7.45 14.35 1.64
CA ALA A 195 -8.77 14.59 1.09
C ALA A 195 -9.49 13.26 0.82
N LYS A 196 -10.77 13.17 1.21
CA LYS A 196 -11.63 12.01 0.95
C LYS A 196 -11.82 11.87 -0.56
N THR A 197 -11.28 10.81 -1.13
CA THR A 197 -11.32 10.51 -2.57
C THR A 197 -11.02 9.04 -2.76
N MET A 198 -11.50 8.47 -3.85
CA MET A 198 -11.03 7.16 -4.31
C MET A 198 -9.77 7.36 -5.18
N ILE A 199 -8.81 6.43 -5.10
CA ILE A 199 -7.57 6.43 -5.91
C ILE A 199 -7.35 5.08 -6.59
N ARG A 200 -6.55 5.07 -7.66
CA ARG A 200 -6.15 3.84 -8.34
C ARG A 200 -4.73 3.48 -7.94
N VAL A 201 -4.52 2.24 -7.52
CA VAL A 201 -3.23 1.72 -7.04
C VAL A 201 -2.90 0.41 -7.74
N GLN A 202 -1.63 0.11 -7.99
CA GLN A 202 -1.19 -1.23 -8.39
C GLN A 202 -0.98 -2.10 -7.14
N ASP A 203 -1.78 -3.16 -6.94
CA ASP A 203 -1.46 -4.23 -6.00
C ASP A 203 -0.42 -5.17 -6.64
N GLY A 204 0.65 -5.47 -5.91
CA GLY A 204 1.74 -6.32 -6.36
C GLY A 204 1.57 -7.80 -6.01
N GLY A 205 2.66 -8.56 -6.11
CA GLY A 205 2.74 -9.97 -5.74
C GLY A 205 2.91 -10.88 -6.95
N ALA A 206 2.23 -12.03 -7.01
CA ALA A 206 2.38 -12.98 -8.13
C ALA A 206 1.91 -12.41 -9.50
N THR A 207 1.09 -11.35 -9.47
CA THR A 207 0.70 -10.51 -10.60
C THR A 207 0.55 -9.07 -10.10
N THR A 208 0.87 -8.08 -10.94
CA THR A 208 0.43 -6.70 -10.71
C THR A 208 -1.03 -6.54 -11.16
N GLN A 209 -1.90 -5.97 -10.33
CA GLN A 209 -3.32 -5.72 -10.63
C GLN A 209 -3.74 -4.35 -10.12
N ALA A 210 -4.41 -3.55 -10.96
CA ALA A 210 -4.95 -2.27 -10.53
C ALA A 210 -6.18 -2.45 -9.62
N GLN A 211 -6.20 -1.72 -8.51
CA GLN A 211 -7.29 -1.67 -7.52
C GLN A 211 -7.80 -0.23 -7.37
N THR A 212 -9.09 -0.09 -7.07
CA THR A 212 -9.71 1.19 -6.69
C THR A 212 -9.94 1.20 -5.18
N VAL A 213 -9.27 2.09 -4.46
CA VAL A 213 -9.20 2.11 -2.98
C VAL A 213 -9.57 3.47 -2.41
N ASP A 214 -10.17 3.50 -1.22
CA ASP A 214 -10.35 4.73 -0.43
C ASP A 214 -8.96 5.24 -0.01
N ARG A 215 -8.65 6.49 -0.36
CA ARG A 215 -7.33 7.07 -0.12
C ARG A 215 -6.92 7.06 1.34
N ASN A 216 -7.85 7.38 2.25
CA ASN A 216 -7.55 7.50 3.66
C ASN A 216 -7.21 6.12 4.25
N TYR A 217 -7.97 5.08 3.88
CA TYR A 217 -7.71 3.71 4.36
C TYR A 217 -6.50 3.05 3.71
N PHE A 218 -6.25 3.30 2.42
CA PHE A 218 -5.03 2.85 1.76
C PHE A 218 -3.77 3.49 2.37
N LEU A 219 -3.77 4.81 2.61
CA LEU A 219 -2.64 5.46 3.29
C LEU A 219 -2.51 5.00 4.74
N PHE A 220 -3.61 4.69 5.41
CA PHE A 220 -3.58 4.12 6.76
C PHE A 220 -2.95 2.73 6.78
N GLY A 221 -3.23 1.88 5.77
CA GLY A 221 -2.54 0.60 5.59
C GLY A 221 -1.01 0.74 5.58
N ARG A 222 -0.46 1.81 5.00
CA ARG A 222 0.99 2.06 5.06
C ARG A 222 1.49 2.33 6.49
N ALA A 223 0.69 3.00 7.32
CA ALA A 223 1.01 3.17 8.74
C ALA A 223 0.88 1.84 9.50
N VAL A 224 -0.11 1.01 9.15
CA VAL A 224 -0.33 -0.32 9.75
C VAL A 224 0.83 -1.28 9.45
N HIS A 225 1.31 -1.32 8.21
CA HIS A 225 2.45 -2.15 7.79
C HIS A 225 3.69 -1.86 8.64
N LEU A 226 4.18 -0.61 8.63
CA LEU A 226 5.34 -0.17 9.41
C LEU A 226 5.17 -0.52 10.91
N PHE A 227 3.98 -0.26 11.44
CA PHE A 227 3.65 -0.52 12.83
C PHE A 227 3.68 -2.01 13.17
N GLN A 228 3.22 -2.89 12.27
CA GLN A 228 3.27 -4.35 12.42
C GLN A 228 4.68 -4.92 12.20
N ASP A 229 5.45 -4.40 11.25
CA ASP A 229 6.85 -4.76 11.02
C ASP A 229 7.70 -4.51 12.28
N SER A 230 7.35 -3.50 13.08
CA SER A 230 7.96 -3.28 14.40
C SER A 230 7.82 -4.46 15.37
N PHE A 231 6.92 -5.43 15.14
CA PHE A 231 6.77 -6.65 15.94
C PHE A 231 7.43 -7.88 15.32
N SER A 232 8.01 -7.78 14.12
CA SER A 232 8.80 -8.86 13.52
C SER A 232 10.05 -9.13 14.33
N SER A 233 10.32 -10.40 14.63
CA SER A 233 11.59 -10.81 15.23
C SER A 233 12.74 -10.91 14.22
N GLU A 234 12.51 -10.60 12.93
CA GLU A 234 13.57 -10.32 11.94
C GLU A 234 13.89 -8.83 11.84
N HIS A 235 12.99 -7.94 12.29
CA HIS A 235 13.15 -6.47 12.17
C HIS A 235 13.52 -5.83 13.52
N THR A 236 13.01 -6.37 14.63
CA THR A 236 13.28 -5.86 15.99
C THR A 236 13.63 -6.97 16.98
N VAL A 237 14.13 -6.57 18.14
CA VAL A 237 14.28 -7.40 19.33
C VAL A 237 13.21 -6.96 20.34
N ARG A 238 12.30 -7.86 20.68
CA ARG A 238 11.27 -7.75 21.72
C ARG A 238 11.31 -9.02 22.57
N ILE A 239 11.00 -8.94 23.85
CA ILE A 239 11.21 -10.04 24.81
C ILE A 239 9.89 -10.49 25.47
N ALA A 240 9.84 -11.73 25.97
CA ALA A 240 8.61 -12.30 26.51
C ALA A 240 8.24 -11.69 27.88
N GLU A 241 9.23 -11.23 28.64
CA GLU A 241 9.14 -10.74 30.01
C GLU A 241 8.25 -9.49 30.15
N ASP A 242 8.14 -8.68 29.08
CA ASP A 242 7.20 -7.55 29.02
C ASP A 242 6.00 -7.80 28.09
N ASN A 243 5.79 -9.04 27.63
CA ASN A 243 4.79 -9.43 26.63
C ASN A 243 5.04 -8.77 25.27
N TYR A 244 6.31 -8.63 24.89
CA TYR A 244 6.77 -8.06 23.61
C TYR A 244 6.33 -6.60 23.38
N VAL A 245 5.96 -5.84 24.42
CA VAL A 245 5.37 -4.49 24.23
C VAL A 245 6.42 -3.41 23.94
N ARG A 246 7.67 -3.56 24.39
CA ARG A 246 8.75 -2.58 24.13
C ARG A 246 9.84 -3.13 23.21
N ILE A 247 10.38 -2.23 22.39
CA ILE A 247 11.49 -2.48 21.48
C ILE A 247 12.80 -2.37 22.25
N ARG A 248 13.63 -3.41 22.21
CA ARG A 248 14.99 -3.43 22.78
C ARG A 248 16.03 -2.99 21.78
N GLN A 249 15.92 -3.51 20.56
CA GLN A 249 16.85 -3.23 19.47
C GLN A 249 16.16 -3.31 18.12
N VAL A 250 16.79 -2.68 17.12
CA VAL A 250 16.37 -2.73 15.71
C VAL A 250 17.44 -3.48 14.92
N LYS A 251 17.03 -4.38 14.04
CA LYS A 251 17.91 -5.22 13.20
C LYS A 251 18.22 -4.52 11.87
N SER A 252 19.21 -5.03 11.14
CA SER A 252 19.63 -4.48 9.86
C SER A 252 19.52 -5.49 8.72
N TYR A 253 19.05 -5.05 7.56
CA TYR A 253 19.01 -5.89 6.38
C TYR A 253 20.40 -6.06 5.74
N ALA A 254 21.15 -4.96 5.69
CA ALA A 254 22.42 -4.81 4.99
C ALA A 254 23.65 -4.84 5.92
N CYS A 255 23.66 -5.72 6.92
CA CYS A 255 24.83 -5.98 7.79
C CYS A 255 25.45 -4.72 8.43
N ALA A 256 24.63 -3.87 9.05
CA ALA A 256 25.14 -2.76 9.86
C ALA A 256 25.85 -3.33 11.10
N LYS A 257 27.04 -2.81 11.44
CA LYS A 257 27.78 -3.22 12.64
C LYS A 257 27.02 -2.83 13.91
N GLY A 258 27.16 -3.59 14.99
CA GLY A 258 26.44 -3.33 16.23
C GLY A 258 24.95 -3.70 16.18
N ALA A 259 24.54 -4.55 15.24
CA ALA A 259 23.16 -4.97 15.02
C ALA A 259 23.04 -6.46 14.68
N GLU A 260 21.93 -7.08 15.07
CA GLU A 260 21.48 -8.34 14.47
C GLU A 260 21.07 -8.15 13.00
N GLN A 261 21.14 -9.22 12.22
CA GLN A 261 20.84 -9.21 10.78
C GLN A 261 19.47 -9.84 10.53
N HIS A 262 18.68 -9.20 9.65
CA HIS A 262 17.51 -9.83 9.02
C HIS A 262 17.91 -11.13 8.29
N SER A 263 17.11 -12.19 8.37
CA SER A 263 17.43 -13.47 7.73
C SER A 263 17.18 -13.50 6.22
N HIS A 264 18.25 -13.59 5.45
CA HIS A 264 18.24 -13.85 3.99
C HIS A 264 17.88 -15.31 3.63
N SER A 265 17.45 -16.12 4.61
CA SER A 265 17.34 -17.57 4.51
C SER A 265 15.96 -18.02 4.03
N LYS A 266 15.83 -18.13 2.70
CA LYS A 266 14.63 -18.67 2.01
C LYS A 266 14.13 -20.01 2.57
N ALA A 267 15.04 -20.86 3.05
CA ALA A 267 14.66 -22.14 3.67
C ALA A 267 14.04 -21.96 5.06
N GLU A 268 14.39 -20.91 5.79
CA GLU A 268 13.86 -20.62 7.12
C GLU A 268 12.55 -19.82 7.10
N ILE A 269 12.28 -19.14 5.97
CA ILE A 269 11.04 -18.46 5.63
C ILE A 269 10.04 -19.42 4.95
N VAL A 270 10.45 -20.11 3.88
CA VAL A 270 9.55 -20.86 3.00
C VAL A 270 9.42 -22.33 3.39
N LEU A 271 10.41 -22.93 4.07
CA LEU A 271 10.37 -24.36 4.45
C LEU A 271 10.33 -24.61 5.96
N ARG A 272 10.58 -23.57 6.76
CA ARG A 272 10.51 -23.66 8.22
C ARG A 272 9.64 -22.51 8.77
N PRO A 273 9.07 -22.68 9.96
CA PRO A 273 8.36 -21.63 10.70
C PRO A 273 9.28 -20.92 11.71
N LYS A 274 10.60 -21.04 11.54
CA LYS A 274 11.61 -20.50 12.45
C LYS A 274 11.95 -19.03 12.18
N SER A 275 11.84 -18.56 10.92
CA SER A 275 11.99 -17.15 10.62
C SER A 275 10.91 -16.30 11.32
N GLY A 276 11.27 -15.11 11.76
CA GLY A 276 10.36 -14.15 12.40
C GLY A 276 9.27 -13.62 11.49
N ASP A 277 9.54 -13.52 10.17
CA ASP A 277 8.58 -13.01 9.17
C ASP A 277 7.41 -13.96 8.88
N VAL A 278 7.43 -15.16 9.48
CA VAL A 278 6.32 -16.10 9.42
C VAL A 278 5.50 -16.02 10.71
N ILE A 279 4.27 -15.51 10.66
CA ILE A 279 3.38 -15.38 11.83
C ILE A 279 3.00 -16.72 12.48
N TRP A 280 3.08 -17.84 11.74
CA TRP A 280 2.59 -19.16 12.12
C TRP A 280 3.47 -19.87 13.14
N THR A 281 2.86 -20.66 14.05
CA THR A 281 3.63 -21.60 14.88
C THR A 281 4.24 -22.73 14.04
N ALA A 282 5.04 -23.58 14.70
CA ALA A 282 5.73 -24.67 14.02
C ALA A 282 4.85 -25.83 13.56
N ALA A 283 3.66 -26.00 14.13
CA ALA A 283 2.82 -27.17 13.91
C ALA A 283 1.80 -26.97 12.76
N GLU A 284 1.22 -25.78 12.62
CA GLU A 284 -0.06 -25.63 11.90
C GLU A 284 0.00 -25.15 10.44
N ARG A 285 1.17 -24.83 9.88
CA ARG A 285 1.35 -24.29 8.50
C ARG A 285 0.70 -25.12 7.36
N ARG A 286 0.24 -26.35 7.62
CA ARG A 286 -0.18 -27.32 6.59
C ARG A 286 -1.69 -27.40 6.32
N ALA A 287 -2.54 -26.72 7.09
CA ALA A 287 -3.99 -26.74 6.87
C ALA A 287 -4.38 -25.65 5.83
N PRO A 288 -4.96 -26.03 4.66
CA PRO A 288 -5.29 -25.06 3.61
C PRO A 288 -6.59 -24.29 3.91
N GLY A 289 -6.60 -23.01 3.51
CA GLY A 289 -7.76 -22.11 3.55
C GLY A 289 -7.82 -21.23 4.80
N TRP A 290 -8.83 -20.37 4.86
CA TRP A 290 -9.04 -19.43 5.98
C TRP A 290 -9.35 -20.10 7.32
N SER A 291 -9.72 -21.38 7.34
CA SER A 291 -10.04 -22.14 8.57
C SER A 291 -8.83 -22.39 9.47
N SER A 292 -7.60 -22.24 8.98
CA SER A 292 -6.38 -22.37 9.78
C SER A 292 -5.85 -21.03 10.30
N TYR A 293 -6.39 -19.90 9.85
CA TYR A 293 -5.98 -18.56 10.27
C TYR A 293 -6.63 -18.16 11.61
N THR A 294 -6.31 -18.91 12.67
CA THR A 294 -6.82 -18.72 14.04
C THR A 294 -5.72 -18.22 14.99
N PRO A 295 -6.05 -17.44 16.04
CA PRO A 295 -5.08 -16.98 17.04
C PRO A 295 -4.21 -18.08 17.67
N SER A 296 -4.78 -19.25 17.96
CA SER A 296 -4.07 -20.45 18.43
C SER A 296 -2.93 -20.91 17.52
N ASN A 297 -3.01 -20.65 16.21
CA ASN A 297 -2.02 -21.08 15.23
C ASN A 297 -0.92 -20.04 14.97
N MET A 298 -0.90 -18.93 15.72
CA MET A 298 0.05 -17.82 15.53
C MET A 298 1.03 -17.67 16.69
N LYS A 299 2.21 -17.12 16.37
CA LYS A 299 3.26 -16.79 17.33
C LYS A 299 2.81 -15.66 18.28
N PRO A 300 3.30 -15.62 19.53
CA PRO A 300 3.02 -14.55 20.48
C PRO A 300 3.24 -13.14 19.91
N THR A 301 4.32 -12.90 19.15
CA THR A 301 4.60 -11.59 18.54
C THR A 301 3.52 -11.14 17.57
N ALA A 302 2.97 -12.03 16.74
CA ALA A 302 1.88 -11.71 15.80
C ALA A 302 0.55 -11.45 16.53
N LEU A 303 0.33 -12.10 17.67
CA LEU A 303 -0.84 -11.86 18.53
C LEU A 303 -0.76 -10.51 19.25
N VAL A 304 0.42 -10.15 19.77
CA VAL A 304 0.69 -8.81 20.32
C VAL A 304 0.55 -7.74 19.22
N ALA A 305 1.05 -8.00 18.01
CA ALA A 305 0.86 -7.11 16.86
C ALA A 305 -0.62 -6.95 16.45
N THR A 306 -1.45 -7.99 16.67
CA THR A 306 -2.90 -7.93 16.45
C THR A 306 -3.55 -7.01 17.49
N GLU A 307 -3.23 -7.17 18.77
CA GLU A 307 -3.71 -6.29 19.85
C GLU A 307 -3.27 -4.84 19.65
N ALA A 308 -2.03 -4.62 19.23
CA ALA A 308 -1.52 -3.31 18.87
C ALA A 308 -2.26 -2.72 17.66
N SER A 309 -2.53 -3.54 16.64
CA SER A 309 -3.30 -3.13 15.47
C SER A 309 -4.75 -2.79 15.83
N ARG A 310 -5.34 -3.36 16.89
CA ARG A 310 -6.69 -2.98 17.36
C ARG A 310 -6.72 -1.57 17.93
N ASP A 311 -5.73 -1.19 18.73
CA ASP A 311 -5.59 0.20 19.20
C ASP A 311 -5.42 1.15 18.01
N LEU A 312 -4.57 0.78 17.05
CA LEU A 312 -4.30 1.54 15.82
C LEU A 312 -5.57 1.75 14.96
N TRP A 313 -6.35 0.69 14.74
CA TRP A 313 -7.64 0.75 14.04
C TRP A 313 -8.65 1.62 14.79
N ALA A 314 -8.78 1.45 16.11
CA ALA A 314 -9.72 2.23 16.91
C ALA A 314 -9.35 3.72 16.93
N ALA A 315 -8.07 4.04 17.09
CA ALA A 315 -7.51 5.39 16.96
C ALA A 315 -7.81 6.03 15.60
N PHE A 316 -7.62 5.29 14.51
CA PHE A 316 -7.89 5.80 13.17
C PHE A 316 -9.38 6.04 12.94
N ILE A 317 -10.26 5.14 13.40
CA ILE A 317 -11.72 5.30 13.33
C ILE A 317 -12.18 6.50 14.15
N ARG A 318 -11.68 6.69 15.38
CA ARG A 318 -11.96 7.88 16.21
C ARG A 318 -11.55 9.17 15.50
N THR A 319 -10.37 9.19 14.89
CA THR A 319 -9.86 10.33 14.12
C THR A 319 -10.69 10.60 12.85
N MET A 320 -11.01 9.56 12.09
CA MET A 320 -11.78 9.66 10.84
C MET A 320 -13.25 10.05 11.05
N ALA A 321 -13.78 9.89 12.26
CA ALA A 321 -15.10 10.39 12.65
C ALA A 321 -15.13 11.92 12.86
N LEU A 322 -13.97 12.59 12.99
CA LEU A 322 -13.90 14.04 13.21
C LEU A 322 -14.02 14.85 11.90
N PRO A 323 -14.48 16.12 11.98
CA PRO A 323 -14.37 17.10 10.89
C PRO A 323 -12.91 17.27 10.43
N GLN A 324 -12.68 17.44 9.13
CA GLN A 324 -11.31 17.43 8.55
C GLN A 324 -10.37 18.44 9.22
N THR A 325 -10.88 19.62 9.61
CA THR A 325 -10.13 20.68 10.30
C THR A 325 -9.62 20.30 11.70
N GLN A 326 -10.17 19.25 12.31
CA GLN A 326 -9.75 18.76 13.64
C GLN A 326 -8.83 17.53 13.56
N ARG A 327 -8.72 16.90 12.38
CA ARG A 327 -8.07 15.59 12.23
C ARG A 327 -6.58 15.61 12.50
N GLU A 328 -5.85 16.66 12.09
CA GLU A 328 -4.39 16.65 12.23
C GLU A 328 -3.96 16.56 13.70
N ALA A 329 -4.54 17.41 14.56
CA ALA A 329 -4.23 17.43 15.98
C ALA A 329 -4.63 16.13 16.68
N ALA A 330 -5.83 15.60 16.38
CA ALA A 330 -6.30 14.33 16.92
C ALA A 330 -5.44 13.16 16.43
N ALA A 331 -5.11 13.11 15.14
CA ALA A 331 -4.28 12.08 14.55
C ALA A 331 -2.89 12.03 15.18
N ARG A 332 -2.29 13.20 15.40
CA ARG A 332 -0.96 13.31 16.02
C ARG A 332 -0.98 12.85 17.48
N ALA A 333 -2.01 13.20 18.25
CA ALA A 333 -2.17 12.77 19.65
C ALA A 333 -2.42 11.26 19.78
N GLU A 334 -3.28 10.70 18.93
CA GLU A 334 -3.54 9.25 18.86
C GLU A 334 -2.26 8.49 18.44
N ALA A 335 -1.57 8.94 17.39
CA ALA A 335 -0.32 8.33 16.94
C ALA A 335 0.79 8.40 18.00
N GLN A 336 0.94 9.52 18.71
CA GLN A 336 1.89 9.64 19.82
C GLN A 336 1.55 8.70 20.99
N THR A 337 0.25 8.49 21.27
CA THR A 337 -0.21 7.51 22.27
C THR A 337 0.17 6.08 21.85
N LEU A 338 -0.03 5.74 20.58
CA LEU A 338 0.38 4.45 20.01
C LEU A 338 1.90 4.25 20.05
N VAL A 339 2.70 5.30 19.75
CA VAL A 339 4.16 5.27 19.92
C VAL A 339 4.54 4.96 21.37
N ALA A 340 3.94 5.67 22.33
CA ALA A 340 4.26 5.51 23.76
C ALA A 340 3.90 4.10 24.30
N HIS A 341 2.81 3.50 23.81
CA HIS A 341 2.38 2.17 24.25
C HIS A 341 3.12 1.02 23.54
N TRP A 342 3.25 1.09 22.22
CA TRP A 342 3.59 -0.06 21.37
C TRP A 342 4.94 0.02 20.66
N LEU A 343 5.43 1.23 20.38
CA LEU A 343 6.72 1.45 19.72
C LEU A 343 7.79 1.97 20.69
N SER A 344 7.52 1.96 22.00
CA SER A 344 8.40 2.53 23.00
C SER A 344 9.69 1.71 23.17
N PHE A 345 10.76 2.42 23.51
CA PHE A 345 12.07 1.87 23.82
C PHE A 345 12.75 2.74 24.89
N ASP A 346 13.72 2.17 25.60
CA ASP A 346 14.60 2.92 26.50
C ASP A 346 15.96 3.14 25.82
N GLU A 347 16.44 4.38 25.79
CA GLU A 347 17.68 4.73 25.07
C GLU A 347 18.94 4.16 25.71
N ALA A 348 18.98 4.01 27.03
CA ALA A 348 20.14 3.49 27.73
C ALA A 348 20.17 1.95 27.61
N GLU A 349 19.02 1.29 27.80
CA GLU A 349 18.86 -0.15 27.57
C GLU A 349 19.19 -0.52 26.12
N MET A 350 18.71 0.26 25.14
CA MET A 350 18.97 0.01 23.73
C MET A 350 20.46 0.15 23.40
N ARG A 351 21.10 1.26 23.80
CA ARG A 351 22.55 1.45 23.57
C ARG A 351 23.37 0.31 24.16
N GLY A 352 23.12 -0.03 25.43
CA GLY A 352 23.84 -1.11 26.13
C GLY A 352 23.33 -2.52 25.83
N TRP A 353 22.37 -2.71 24.92
CA TRP A 353 21.68 -4.00 24.77
C TRP A 353 22.65 -5.13 24.42
N TYR A 354 23.61 -4.89 23.53
CA TYR A 354 24.59 -5.88 23.08
C TYR A 354 25.92 -5.84 23.85
N ASP A 355 26.05 -5.03 24.91
CA ASP A 355 27.21 -5.04 25.80
C ASP A 355 27.33 -6.39 26.53
N ASP A 356 26.17 -7.02 26.82
CA ASP A 356 26.06 -8.41 27.26
C ASP A 356 26.15 -9.37 26.05
N PRO A 357 27.22 -10.18 25.92
CA PRO A 357 27.37 -11.12 24.81
C PRO A 357 26.32 -12.24 24.79
N ALA A 358 25.60 -12.50 25.89
CA ALA A 358 24.52 -13.47 25.91
C ALA A 358 23.34 -13.05 25.01
N ARG A 359 23.09 -11.73 24.92
CA ARG A 359 22.00 -11.11 24.14
C ARG A 359 22.26 -10.98 22.64
N ARG A 360 23.50 -11.18 22.19
CA ARG A 360 23.86 -11.30 20.76
C ARG A 360 23.42 -12.67 20.26
N ASP A 361 22.89 -12.80 19.05
CA ASP A 361 22.66 -14.11 18.41
C ASP A 361 23.75 -14.45 17.37
N ALA A 362 23.52 -15.46 16.51
CA ALA A 362 24.46 -15.82 15.43
C ALA A 362 24.37 -14.89 14.19
N THR A 363 23.39 -13.98 14.17
CA THR A 363 23.20 -12.97 13.13
C THR A 363 23.85 -11.63 13.48
N TYR A 364 24.15 -11.40 14.77
CA TYR A 364 24.81 -10.19 15.27
C TYR A 364 26.12 -9.88 14.53
N VAL A 365 26.21 -8.68 13.97
CA VAL A 365 27.38 -8.15 13.29
C VAL A 365 28.25 -7.40 14.29
N LEU A 366 29.43 -7.94 14.55
CA LEU A 366 30.41 -7.35 15.48
C LEU A 366 30.83 -5.94 15.01
N ASP A 367 30.91 -5.00 15.96
CA ASP A 367 31.69 -3.77 15.78
C ASP A 367 33.20 -4.06 15.72
N ASP A 368 34.01 -3.10 15.27
CA ASP A 368 35.42 -3.32 14.92
C ASP A 368 36.34 -3.72 16.09
N ASP A 369 35.93 -3.44 17.32
CA ASP A 369 36.61 -3.77 18.57
C ASP A 369 36.03 -5.02 19.27
N GLN A 370 34.94 -5.58 18.75
CA GLN A 370 34.21 -6.67 19.39
C GLN A 370 34.66 -8.05 18.92
N THR A 371 34.63 -9.02 19.85
CA THR A 371 34.89 -10.43 19.59
C THR A 371 33.84 -11.33 20.26
N GLY A 372 33.89 -12.63 20.00
CA GLY A 372 32.99 -13.62 20.59
C GLY A 372 31.75 -13.91 19.74
N LYS A 373 30.58 -13.97 20.38
CA LYS A 373 29.31 -14.38 19.75
C LYS A 373 28.83 -13.32 18.74
N GLY A 374 28.68 -13.75 17.49
CA GLY A 374 28.35 -12.90 16.34
C GLY A 374 29.18 -13.30 15.12
N LYS A 375 29.28 -12.41 14.14
CA LYS A 375 30.07 -12.55 12.92
C LYS A 375 30.64 -11.19 12.49
N THR A 376 31.75 -11.17 11.77
CA THR A 376 32.27 -9.92 11.19
C THR A 376 31.35 -9.40 10.08
N GLN A 377 31.45 -8.12 9.72
CA GLN A 377 30.67 -7.58 8.60
C GLN A 377 30.96 -8.32 7.27
N ALA A 378 32.20 -8.76 7.04
CA ALA A 378 32.54 -9.57 5.86
C ALA A 378 31.79 -10.92 5.85
N GLN A 379 31.84 -11.67 6.97
CA GLN A 379 31.11 -12.93 7.12
C GLN A 379 29.59 -12.75 7.00
N CYS A 380 29.06 -11.62 7.48
CA CYS A 380 27.65 -11.26 7.29
C CYS A 380 27.29 -11.10 5.82
N MET A 381 28.11 -10.35 5.06
CA MET A 381 27.88 -10.07 3.64
C MET A 381 28.09 -11.30 2.73
N GLU A 382 28.98 -12.24 3.09
CA GLU A 382 29.04 -13.56 2.47
C GLU A 382 27.69 -14.30 2.62
N GLY A 383 27.09 -14.23 3.81
CA GLY A 383 25.78 -14.80 4.13
C GLY A 383 24.59 -14.21 3.37
N VAL A 384 24.70 -12.96 2.87
CA VAL A 384 23.72 -12.30 1.98
C VAL A 384 23.68 -12.95 0.57
N LYS A 385 24.58 -13.91 0.28
CA LYS A 385 24.66 -14.67 -0.99
C LYS A 385 24.87 -13.81 -2.24
N ARG A 386 25.35 -12.57 -2.06
CA ARG A 386 25.90 -11.75 -3.15
C ARG A 386 27.44 -11.70 -3.16
N GLY A 387 28.11 -12.05 -2.06
CA GLY A 387 29.58 -12.20 -2.02
C GLY A 387 30.36 -10.88 -2.18
N TYR A 388 29.75 -9.77 -1.78
CA TYR A 388 30.26 -8.40 -1.97
C TYR A 388 30.63 -7.75 -0.64
N SER A 389 31.35 -6.63 -0.66
CA SER A 389 31.43 -5.76 0.52
C SER A 389 30.11 -5.01 0.70
N GLN A 390 29.82 -4.54 1.93
CA GLN A 390 28.63 -3.71 2.18
C GLN A 390 28.60 -2.49 1.26
N ALA A 391 29.74 -1.83 1.06
CA ALA A 391 29.86 -0.66 0.20
C ALA A 391 29.56 -0.94 -1.28
N SER A 392 30.05 -2.05 -1.85
CA SER A 392 29.77 -2.39 -3.25
C SER A 392 28.33 -2.85 -3.47
N TYR A 393 27.76 -3.59 -2.52
CA TYR A 393 26.35 -3.96 -2.52
C TYR A 393 25.41 -2.73 -2.48
N ILE A 394 25.70 -1.75 -1.62
CA ILE A 394 24.93 -0.50 -1.56
C ILE A 394 25.11 0.36 -2.82
N ALA A 395 26.26 0.30 -3.48
CA ALA A 395 26.47 0.97 -4.76
C ALA A 395 25.67 0.34 -5.91
N GLU A 396 25.65 -1.00 -5.99
CA GLU A 396 24.79 -1.77 -6.91
C GLU A 396 23.32 -1.42 -6.68
N LEU A 397 22.87 -1.48 -5.43
CA LEU A 397 21.48 -1.20 -5.06
C LEU A 397 21.01 0.20 -5.47
N LYS A 398 21.86 1.23 -5.29
CA LYS A 398 21.55 2.61 -5.71
C LYS A 398 21.46 2.76 -7.23
N GLU A 399 22.28 2.02 -8.00
CA GLU A 399 22.16 1.99 -9.46
C GLU A 399 20.92 1.21 -9.90
N ASP A 400 20.61 0.08 -9.26
CA ASP A 400 19.40 -0.71 -9.51
C ASP A 400 18.14 0.13 -9.31
N GLN A 401 18.05 0.83 -8.17
CA GLN A 401 16.95 1.73 -7.87
C GLN A 401 16.83 2.83 -8.93
N ARG A 402 17.94 3.47 -9.33
CA ARG A 402 17.99 4.49 -10.38
C ARG A 402 17.48 3.95 -11.72
N VAL A 403 17.89 2.74 -12.12
CA VAL A 403 17.40 2.08 -13.33
C VAL A 403 15.90 1.79 -13.23
N CYS A 404 15.43 1.30 -12.09
CA CYS A 404 14.05 0.91 -11.90
C CYS A 404 13.10 2.11 -11.88
N LEU A 405 13.38 3.14 -11.08
CA LEU A 405 12.58 4.38 -11.03
C LEU A 405 12.52 5.09 -12.39
N TYR A 406 13.57 5.03 -13.21
CA TYR A 406 13.52 5.56 -14.58
C TYR A 406 12.55 4.79 -15.49
N ASN A 407 12.37 3.49 -15.26
CA ASN A 407 11.52 2.61 -16.05
C ASN A 407 10.08 2.52 -15.54
N VAL A 408 9.78 3.07 -14.37
CA VAL A 408 8.41 3.28 -13.89
C VAL A 408 7.87 4.58 -14.52
N LEU A 409 6.71 4.48 -15.18
CA LEU A 409 5.96 5.63 -15.70
C LEU A 409 4.56 5.63 -15.07
N PRO A 410 3.90 6.79 -14.92
CA PRO A 410 2.48 6.81 -14.57
C PRO A 410 1.61 6.09 -15.62
N GLU A 411 0.52 5.48 -15.16
CA GLU A 411 -0.64 5.25 -16.02
C GLU A 411 -1.19 6.60 -16.47
N ILE A 412 -1.63 6.70 -17.74
CA ILE A 412 -2.04 7.98 -18.32
C ILE A 412 -3.38 8.39 -17.70
N GLY A 413 -3.46 9.61 -17.18
CA GLY A 413 -4.58 10.09 -16.36
C GLY A 413 -4.40 9.86 -14.86
N TYR A 414 -3.19 9.47 -14.41
CA TYR A 414 -2.82 9.27 -13.01
C TYR A 414 -1.45 9.89 -12.65
N GLU A 415 -0.95 10.78 -13.50
CA GLU A 415 0.32 11.51 -13.31
C GLU A 415 0.37 12.34 -12.02
N ASP A 416 -0.81 12.65 -11.46
CA ASP A 416 -1.03 13.41 -10.23
C ASP A 416 -0.86 12.60 -8.94
N GLN A 417 -0.98 11.26 -9.00
CA GLN A 417 -1.05 10.40 -7.80
C GLN A 417 0.30 9.72 -7.55
N PHE A 418 1.05 10.20 -6.57
CA PHE A 418 2.44 9.81 -6.32
C PHE A 418 2.67 9.36 -4.88
N ASP A 419 3.59 8.43 -4.67
CA ASP A 419 4.16 8.11 -3.38
C ASP A 419 5.53 8.80 -3.22
N PRO A 420 5.64 9.86 -2.40
CA PRO A 420 6.90 10.58 -2.21
C PRO A 420 8.03 9.74 -1.62
N GLN A 421 7.73 8.62 -0.95
CA GLN A 421 8.69 7.80 -0.21
C GLN A 421 9.34 6.74 -1.12
N THR A 422 8.52 5.89 -1.76
CA THR A 422 9.00 4.93 -2.77
C THR A 422 9.36 5.58 -4.11
N GLN A 423 8.94 6.84 -4.31
CA GLN A 423 9.13 7.63 -5.54
C GLN A 423 8.46 7.01 -6.79
N VAL A 424 7.35 6.32 -6.57
CA VAL A 424 6.54 5.61 -7.58
C VAL A 424 5.13 6.19 -7.64
N TRP A 425 4.53 6.28 -8.82
CA TRP A 425 3.11 6.62 -8.97
C TRP A 425 2.22 5.48 -8.50
N TYR A 426 1.13 5.77 -7.79
CA TYR A 426 0.25 4.71 -7.29
C TYR A 426 -0.31 3.83 -8.41
N ALA A 427 -0.76 4.43 -9.51
CA ALA A 427 -1.05 3.76 -10.77
C ALA A 427 0.12 3.96 -11.75
N TRP A 428 0.92 2.92 -11.97
CA TRP A 428 2.10 2.95 -12.82
C TRP A 428 2.16 1.81 -13.84
N ARG A 429 3.01 1.97 -14.85
CA ARG A 429 3.31 1.01 -15.92
C ARG A 429 4.79 1.03 -16.28
N TRP A 430 5.31 -0.08 -16.81
CA TRP A 430 6.67 -0.13 -17.33
C TRP A 430 6.83 0.73 -18.59
N ARG A 431 7.92 1.50 -18.66
CA ARG A 431 8.41 2.19 -19.88
C ARG A 431 8.59 1.23 -21.05
N ASN A 432 9.04 0.00 -20.76
CA ASN A 432 9.04 -1.12 -21.69
C ASN A 432 8.83 -2.41 -20.89
N ALA A 433 7.73 -3.12 -21.16
CA ALA A 433 7.34 -4.31 -20.39
C ALA A 433 8.24 -5.54 -20.62
N ALA A 434 9.14 -5.52 -21.62
CA ALA A 434 10.03 -6.62 -21.96
C ALA A 434 11.47 -6.42 -21.44
N ARG A 435 11.92 -5.18 -21.18
CA ARG A 435 13.27 -4.88 -20.71
C ARG A 435 13.37 -3.50 -20.03
N LEU A 436 14.23 -3.40 -19.02
CA LEU A 436 14.64 -2.11 -18.47
C LEU A 436 15.51 -1.35 -19.48
N GLN A 437 15.30 -0.05 -19.59
CA GLN A 437 16.14 0.88 -20.35
C GLN A 437 17.15 1.56 -19.42
N THR A 438 18.39 1.74 -19.88
CA THR A 438 19.41 2.49 -19.14
C THR A 438 19.00 3.96 -19.01
N PRO A 439 18.94 4.55 -17.80
CA PRO A 439 18.67 5.97 -17.65
C PRO A 439 19.85 6.80 -18.15
N PRO A 440 19.61 8.02 -18.69
CA PRO A 440 20.68 8.94 -19.09
C PRO A 440 21.70 9.18 -17.96
N ALA A 441 22.93 9.54 -18.34
CA ALA A 441 23.97 9.92 -17.39
C ALA A 441 23.48 11.08 -16.50
N GLY A 442 23.69 10.96 -15.19
CA GLY A 442 23.24 11.96 -14.21
C GLY A 442 21.72 11.99 -13.95
N TRP A 443 20.90 11.17 -14.60
CA TRP A 443 19.46 11.11 -14.31
C TRP A 443 19.20 10.72 -12.86
N ARG A 444 18.27 11.43 -12.22
CA ARG A 444 17.74 11.18 -10.88
C ARG A 444 16.22 11.30 -10.88
N PRO A 445 15.51 10.56 -10.02
CA PRO A 445 14.09 10.79 -9.79
C PRO A 445 13.83 12.22 -9.30
N THR A 446 12.70 12.80 -9.69
CA THR A 446 12.29 14.15 -9.27
C THR A 446 11.31 14.05 -8.10
N PRO A 447 11.61 14.62 -6.92
CA PRO A 447 10.66 14.68 -5.81
C PRO A 447 9.35 15.37 -6.23
N ARG A 448 8.23 14.83 -5.76
CA ARG A 448 6.86 15.30 -6.06
C ARG A 448 5.99 15.17 -4.81
N PRO A 449 4.99 16.06 -4.60
CA PRO A 449 3.99 15.86 -3.57
C PRO A 449 3.07 14.69 -3.94
N ALA A 450 2.34 14.15 -2.96
CA ALA A 450 1.54 12.93 -3.14
C ALA A 450 0.28 13.09 -4.01
N ASP A 451 -0.20 14.33 -4.19
CA ASP A 451 -1.32 14.68 -5.06
C ASP A 451 -1.07 16.06 -5.66
N THR A 452 -1.09 16.17 -6.98
CA THR A 452 -1.02 17.46 -7.72
C THR A 452 -2.31 17.78 -8.48
N SER A 453 -3.39 17.04 -8.26
CA SER A 453 -4.65 17.27 -8.99
C SER A 453 -5.31 18.58 -8.57
N THR A 454 -5.87 19.29 -9.56
CA THR A 454 -6.80 20.38 -9.27
C THR A 454 -8.20 19.78 -9.21
N ARG A 455 -8.86 19.88 -8.05
CA ARG A 455 -10.26 19.47 -7.89
C ARG A 455 -11.17 20.51 -8.55
N VAL A 456 -12.04 20.06 -9.45
CA VAL A 456 -12.88 20.93 -10.27
C VAL A 456 -14.31 20.44 -10.40
N ARG A 457 -15.23 21.38 -10.57
CA ARG A 457 -16.64 21.11 -10.92
C ARG A 457 -17.00 21.86 -12.19
N LEU A 458 -17.77 21.21 -13.06
CA LEU A 458 -18.16 21.77 -14.36
C LEU A 458 -19.59 22.28 -14.27
N GLN A 459 -19.82 23.55 -14.59
CA GLN A 459 -21.14 24.18 -14.67
C GLN A 459 -21.33 24.77 -16.07
N SER A 460 -22.44 24.47 -16.75
CA SER A 460 -22.72 25.06 -18.06
C SER A 460 -23.12 26.53 -17.91
N VAL A 461 -22.58 27.42 -18.76
CA VAL A 461 -22.97 28.82 -18.80
C VAL A 461 -24.39 29.00 -19.34
N ALA A 462 -24.83 28.17 -20.30
CA ALA A 462 -26.16 28.28 -20.92
C ALA A 462 -27.33 28.09 -19.96
N ASN A 463 -27.22 27.17 -18.98
CA ASN A 463 -28.33 26.86 -18.06
C ASN A 463 -27.97 27.02 -16.57
N GLY A 464 -26.72 27.37 -16.24
CA GLY A 464 -26.25 27.55 -14.86
C GLY A 464 -26.20 26.26 -14.03
N ARG A 465 -26.31 25.08 -14.64
CA ARG A 465 -26.37 23.80 -13.92
C ARG A 465 -25.04 23.05 -13.96
N TYR A 466 -24.74 22.36 -12.88
CA TYR A 466 -23.55 21.51 -12.78
C TYR A 466 -23.73 20.22 -13.59
N VAL A 467 -22.61 19.67 -14.04
CA VAL A 467 -22.54 18.32 -14.60
C VAL A 467 -22.74 17.32 -13.45
N VAL A 468 -23.71 16.42 -13.59
CA VAL A 468 -24.13 15.43 -12.59
C VAL A 468 -24.21 14.02 -13.20
N ALA A 469 -24.01 13.00 -12.37
CA ALA A 469 -24.28 11.59 -12.68
C ALA A 469 -25.51 11.11 -11.89
N PRO A 470 -26.72 11.10 -12.49
CA PRO A 470 -27.95 10.72 -11.80
C PRO A 470 -28.11 9.19 -11.63
N VAL A 471 -27.41 8.39 -12.44
CA VAL A 471 -27.44 6.92 -12.42
C VAL A 471 -26.01 6.43 -12.59
N TRP A 472 -25.45 5.82 -11.55
CA TRP A 472 -24.10 5.28 -11.56
C TRP A 472 -24.07 3.86 -12.15
N SER A 473 -23.09 3.59 -13.00
CA SER A 473 -22.70 2.25 -13.47
C SER A 473 -21.17 2.13 -13.48
N SER A 474 -20.66 0.91 -13.24
CA SER A 474 -19.23 0.65 -13.02
C SER A 474 -18.33 0.87 -14.23
N ASN A 475 -18.90 0.94 -15.43
CA ASN A 475 -18.13 1.03 -16.68
C ASN A 475 -18.48 2.28 -17.48
N GLU A 476 -19.73 2.76 -17.39
CA GLU A 476 -20.27 3.77 -18.30
C GLU A 476 -21.46 4.51 -17.66
N THR A 477 -21.25 5.76 -17.26
CA THR A 477 -22.23 6.58 -16.53
C THR A 477 -22.57 7.84 -17.33
N PRO A 478 -23.78 7.97 -17.90
CA PRO A 478 -24.18 9.18 -18.61
C PRO A 478 -24.18 10.41 -17.71
N VAL A 479 -23.69 11.55 -18.23
CA VAL A 479 -23.67 12.83 -17.50
C VAL A 479 -24.62 13.85 -18.12
N TYR A 480 -25.12 14.76 -17.28
CA TYR A 480 -26.11 15.78 -17.63
C TYR A 480 -25.79 17.09 -16.90
N ALA A 481 -26.06 18.25 -17.51
CA ALA A 481 -26.00 19.56 -16.85
C ALA A 481 -27.39 19.92 -16.28
N ARG A 482 -27.71 19.46 -15.06
CA ARG A 482 -29.04 19.63 -14.44
C ARG A 482 -29.00 19.61 -12.91
N GLU A 483 -30.16 19.71 -12.27
CA GLU A 483 -30.28 19.59 -10.80
C GLU A 483 -29.77 18.23 -10.30
N GLY A 484 -29.00 18.24 -9.21
CA GLY A 484 -28.43 17.05 -8.58
C GLY A 484 -27.14 17.38 -7.81
N ALA A 485 -26.51 16.35 -7.26
CA ALA A 485 -25.17 16.47 -6.66
C ALA A 485 -24.12 16.71 -7.77
N PRO A 486 -23.38 17.84 -7.75
CA PRO A 486 -22.33 18.11 -8.74
C PRO A 486 -21.26 17.02 -8.74
N LEU A 487 -20.84 16.58 -9.92
CA LEU A 487 -19.64 15.74 -10.05
C LEU A 487 -18.39 16.57 -9.76
N GLU A 488 -17.53 16.03 -8.91
CA GLU A 488 -16.17 16.50 -8.74
C GLU A 488 -15.20 15.67 -9.60
N PHE A 489 -14.27 16.37 -10.25
CA PHE A 489 -13.22 15.77 -11.05
C PHE A 489 -11.85 16.16 -10.49
N ALA A 490 -10.91 15.22 -10.53
CA ALA A 490 -9.50 15.53 -10.54
C ALA A 490 -9.11 15.91 -11.98
N MET A 491 -8.73 17.18 -12.18
CA MET A 491 -8.11 17.61 -13.44
C MET A 491 -6.63 17.23 -13.40
N VAL A 492 -6.22 16.42 -14.38
CA VAL A 492 -4.86 15.86 -14.52
C VAL A 492 -4.24 16.38 -15.82
N GLY A 493 -2.98 16.83 -15.76
CA GLY A 493 -2.27 17.44 -16.89
C GLY A 493 -2.45 18.96 -17.01
N PRO A 494 -1.74 19.60 -17.95
CA PRO A 494 -1.82 21.04 -18.18
C PRO A 494 -3.15 21.43 -18.84
N GLN A 495 -3.57 22.69 -18.73
CA GLN A 495 -4.81 23.20 -19.36
C GLN A 495 -4.88 22.96 -20.88
N SER A 496 -3.75 22.85 -21.58
CA SER A 496 -3.70 22.53 -23.02
C SER A 496 -4.01 21.05 -23.34
N HIS A 497 -4.00 20.17 -22.35
CA HIS A 497 -4.18 18.72 -22.49
C HIS A 497 -4.72 18.13 -21.17
N ALA A 498 -5.83 18.67 -20.68
CA ALA A 498 -6.41 18.31 -19.39
C ALA A 498 -7.32 17.08 -19.51
N MET A 499 -7.08 16.08 -18.67
CA MET A 499 -7.97 14.92 -18.46
C MET A 499 -8.80 15.16 -17.19
N PHE A 500 -10.08 14.77 -17.20
CA PHE A 500 -10.97 14.92 -16.05
C PHE A 500 -11.35 13.53 -15.53
N ARG A 501 -10.71 13.09 -14.43
CA ARG A 501 -10.98 11.81 -13.77
C ARG A 501 -12.00 12.01 -12.65
N SER A 502 -12.97 11.12 -12.48
CA SER A 502 -13.91 11.22 -11.36
C SER A 502 -13.20 11.02 -10.01
N VAL A 503 -13.65 11.74 -8.99
CA VAL A 503 -13.18 11.66 -7.61
C VAL A 503 -13.81 10.48 -6.85
N ASP A 504 -15.01 10.08 -7.27
CA ASP A 504 -15.81 9.00 -6.67
C ASP A 504 -15.45 7.62 -7.26
N ASP A 505 -15.15 7.56 -8.57
CA ASP A 505 -14.57 6.37 -9.21
C ASP A 505 -13.38 6.76 -10.11
N PRO A 506 -12.13 6.55 -9.65
CA PRO A 506 -10.94 6.93 -10.40
C PRO A 506 -10.76 6.11 -11.68
N GLY A 507 -11.50 5.00 -11.87
CA GLY A 507 -11.52 4.27 -13.13
C GLY A 507 -12.28 4.99 -14.25
N LEU A 508 -13.12 5.97 -13.92
CA LEU A 508 -13.96 6.68 -14.87
C LEU A 508 -13.43 8.09 -15.20
N PHE A 509 -13.35 8.40 -16.49
CA PHE A 509 -12.96 9.71 -17.01
C PHE A 509 -14.11 10.37 -17.77
N LEU A 510 -14.15 11.70 -17.81
CA LEU A 510 -15.05 12.44 -18.70
C LEU A 510 -14.68 12.13 -20.16
N ASP A 511 -15.64 11.57 -20.88
CA ASP A 511 -15.48 10.88 -22.15
C ASP A 511 -16.74 11.05 -23.01
N TYR A 512 -16.74 10.50 -24.22
CA TYR A 512 -17.82 10.60 -25.21
C TYR A 512 -18.04 9.28 -25.94
N ARG A 513 -19.32 8.98 -26.25
CA ARG A 513 -19.69 7.92 -27.19
C ARG A 513 -19.38 8.32 -28.64
N THR A 514 -19.48 7.35 -29.55
CA THR A 514 -19.49 7.58 -31.02
C THR A 514 -20.58 8.55 -31.48
N SER A 515 -21.67 8.71 -30.72
CA SER A 515 -22.72 9.71 -30.93
C SER A 515 -22.36 11.12 -30.43
N GLY A 516 -21.13 11.34 -29.97
CA GLY A 516 -20.67 12.57 -29.32
C GLY A 516 -21.15 12.74 -27.88
N ALA A 517 -22.22 12.06 -27.47
CA ALA A 517 -22.82 12.21 -26.14
C ALA A 517 -21.81 11.94 -25.02
N MET A 518 -21.65 12.91 -24.12
CA MET A 518 -20.67 12.86 -23.03
C MET A 518 -21.11 11.94 -21.89
N MET A 519 -20.14 11.45 -21.12
CA MET A 519 -20.30 10.49 -20.02
C MET A 519 -19.05 10.36 -19.16
N LEU A 520 -19.14 9.63 -18.05
CA LEU A 520 -18.00 9.02 -17.38
C LEU A 520 -17.79 7.60 -17.95
N PHE A 521 -16.57 7.26 -18.37
CA PHE A 521 -16.27 5.95 -18.98
C PHE A 521 -14.92 5.39 -18.54
N ALA A 522 -14.87 4.07 -18.35
CA ALA A 522 -13.62 3.34 -18.14
C ALA A 522 -13.05 2.86 -19.50
N ARG A 523 -11.92 3.42 -19.95
CA ARG A 523 -11.20 2.94 -21.15
C ARG A 523 -10.09 1.94 -20.78
N PRO A 524 -10.29 0.61 -20.89
CA PRO A 524 -9.28 -0.36 -20.48
C PRO A 524 -8.05 -0.47 -21.41
N VAL A 525 -8.07 0.13 -22.61
CA VAL A 525 -7.02 -0.07 -23.64
C VAL A 525 -6.60 1.21 -24.39
N ARG A 526 -7.24 2.36 -24.12
CA ARG A 526 -6.93 3.64 -24.77
C ARG A 526 -6.69 4.72 -23.73
N GLN A 527 -5.86 5.70 -24.09
CA GLN A 527 -5.69 6.91 -23.30
C GLN A 527 -7.07 7.57 -23.04
N PRO A 528 -7.32 8.08 -21.81
CA PRO A 528 -8.47 8.94 -21.56
C PRO A 528 -8.47 10.14 -22.52
N PRO A 529 -9.64 10.66 -22.93
CA PRO A 529 -9.69 11.91 -23.67
C PRO A 529 -9.08 13.07 -22.90
N ALA A 530 -8.29 13.87 -23.61
CA ALA A 530 -7.73 15.11 -23.10
C ALA A 530 -8.35 16.30 -23.83
N TYR A 531 -8.59 17.37 -23.09
CA TYR A 531 -9.25 18.59 -23.53
C TYR A 531 -8.32 19.79 -23.40
N GLY A 532 -8.20 20.58 -24.46
CA GLY A 532 -7.63 21.92 -24.40
C GLY A 532 -8.66 22.89 -23.83
N LEU A 533 -8.31 23.58 -22.75
CA LEU A 533 -9.10 24.60 -22.09
C LEU A 533 -8.63 25.97 -22.55
N ALA A 534 -9.56 26.82 -22.99
CA ALA A 534 -9.27 28.21 -23.36
C ALA A 534 -10.39 29.15 -22.88
N PRO A 535 -10.07 30.35 -22.36
CA PRO A 535 -11.08 31.32 -21.95
C PRO A 535 -12.08 31.62 -23.08
N ALA A 536 -13.37 31.62 -22.75
CA ALA A 536 -14.44 31.82 -23.73
C ALA A 536 -15.67 32.46 -23.06
N GLY A 537 -16.02 33.68 -23.47
CA GLY A 537 -17.16 34.43 -22.93
C GLY A 537 -17.13 34.54 -21.41
N GLN A 538 -18.12 33.97 -20.72
CA GLN A 538 -18.21 33.96 -19.25
C GLN A 538 -17.55 32.74 -18.58
N GLY A 539 -16.84 31.90 -19.32
CA GLY A 539 -16.30 30.63 -18.83
C GLY A 539 -15.07 30.18 -19.60
N TRP A 540 -15.00 28.88 -19.82
CA TRP A 540 -13.98 28.19 -20.59
C TRP A 540 -14.64 27.41 -21.71
N SER A 541 -13.99 27.37 -22.87
CA SER A 541 -14.27 26.37 -23.88
C SER A 541 -13.46 25.12 -23.60
N MET A 542 -14.07 23.94 -23.79
CA MET A 542 -13.43 22.64 -23.64
C MET A 542 -13.34 21.98 -25.01
N ARG A 543 -12.14 21.88 -25.59
CA ARG A 543 -11.92 21.31 -26.93
C ARG A 543 -11.18 19.99 -26.85
N GLU A 544 -11.80 18.89 -27.26
CA GLU A 544 -11.15 17.58 -27.27
C GLU A 544 -10.00 17.56 -28.29
N THR A 545 -8.86 17.03 -27.87
CA THR A 545 -7.56 17.24 -28.54
C THR A 545 -7.32 16.35 -29.75
N SER A 546 -8.08 15.27 -29.92
CA SER A 546 -7.95 14.32 -31.04
C SER A 546 -8.85 14.71 -32.22
N TRP A 547 -10.09 15.13 -31.94
CA TRP A 547 -11.09 15.49 -32.94
C TRP A 547 -11.19 16.98 -33.22
N ASN A 548 -10.54 17.82 -32.41
CA ASN A 548 -10.59 19.29 -32.46
C ASN A 548 -12.04 19.83 -32.40
N GLN A 549 -12.87 19.20 -31.57
CA GLN A 549 -14.30 19.48 -31.39
C GLN A 549 -14.57 20.01 -29.99
N TYR A 550 -15.61 20.82 -29.82
CA TYR A 550 -15.94 21.44 -28.54
C TYR A 550 -17.03 20.64 -27.80
N VAL A 551 -16.93 20.61 -26.47
CA VAL A 551 -18.00 20.11 -25.60
C VAL A 551 -19.09 21.17 -25.51
N TRP A 552 -20.29 20.82 -25.95
CA TRP A 552 -21.44 21.70 -26.10
C TRP A 552 -22.71 21.08 -25.49
N LEU A 553 -23.57 21.89 -24.88
CA LEU A 553 -24.79 21.45 -24.22
C LEU A 553 -25.99 21.40 -25.18
N ASN A 554 -26.66 20.23 -25.26
CA ASN A 554 -27.94 20.07 -25.94
C ASN A 554 -29.05 19.75 -24.92
N GLY A 555 -29.96 20.70 -24.67
CA GLY A 555 -30.97 20.54 -23.62
C GLY A 555 -30.31 20.40 -22.23
N ASP A 556 -30.43 19.23 -21.61
CA ASP A 556 -29.75 18.90 -20.35
C ASP A 556 -28.48 18.04 -20.52
N ARG A 557 -28.10 17.66 -21.75
CA ARG A 557 -27.00 16.69 -21.97
C ARG A 557 -25.86 17.26 -22.80
N PRO A 558 -24.60 17.17 -22.34
CA PRO A 558 -23.45 17.61 -23.13
C PRO A 558 -23.04 16.60 -24.21
N TYR A 559 -22.50 17.12 -25.32
CA TYR A 559 -22.03 16.39 -26.49
C TYR A 559 -20.70 16.97 -26.99
N LEU A 560 -19.80 16.11 -27.45
CA LEU A 560 -18.67 16.46 -28.30
C LEU A 560 -19.11 16.35 -29.77
N ASN A 561 -19.19 17.47 -30.49
CA ASN A 561 -19.51 17.46 -31.92
C ASN A 561 -18.88 18.66 -32.67
N ARG A 562 -19.08 18.73 -34.00
CA ARG A 562 -18.64 19.85 -34.85
C ARG A 562 -19.52 21.10 -34.78
N GLN A 563 -20.65 21.06 -34.04
CA GLN A 563 -21.59 22.17 -33.91
C GLN A 563 -21.24 23.09 -32.72
N GLY A 564 -20.43 22.62 -31.77
CA GLY A 564 -19.97 23.45 -30.66
C GLY A 564 -19.10 24.63 -31.13
N ASP A 565 -19.61 25.85 -31.00
CA ASP A 565 -18.87 27.10 -31.20
C ASP A 565 -18.56 27.71 -29.82
N PRO A 566 -17.28 27.88 -29.42
CA PRO A 566 -16.91 28.45 -28.12
C PRO A 566 -17.47 29.86 -27.85
N LYS A 567 -17.97 30.57 -28.87
CA LYS A 567 -18.64 31.87 -28.72
C LYS A 567 -20.05 31.75 -28.11
N THR A 568 -20.68 30.57 -28.18
CA THR A 568 -22.05 30.37 -27.65
C THR A 568 -22.03 29.95 -26.17
N PRO A 569 -23.02 30.36 -25.35
CA PRO A 569 -23.13 29.95 -23.96
C PRO A 569 -23.14 28.44 -23.75
N GLU A 570 -23.66 27.68 -24.70
CA GLU A 570 -23.81 26.22 -24.63
C GLU A 570 -22.47 25.49 -24.75
N ALA A 571 -21.46 26.08 -25.37
CA ALA A 571 -20.08 25.56 -25.43
C ALA A 571 -19.16 26.17 -24.34
N GLN A 572 -19.70 27.00 -23.46
CA GLN A 572 -18.98 27.65 -22.37
C GLN A 572 -19.28 26.98 -21.02
N TRP A 573 -18.22 26.70 -20.28
CA TRP A 573 -18.25 25.99 -19.01
C TRP A 573 -17.54 26.81 -17.94
N ARG A 574 -18.22 27.11 -16.83
CA ARG A 574 -17.54 27.56 -15.61
C ARG A 574 -16.89 26.33 -14.98
N ILE A 575 -15.57 26.34 -14.92
CA ILE A 575 -14.77 25.29 -14.30
C ILE A 575 -14.32 25.80 -12.94
N GLU A 576 -15.14 25.52 -11.92
CA GLU A 576 -14.79 25.88 -10.54
C GLU A 576 -13.54 25.13 -10.12
N GLY A 577 -12.69 25.75 -9.29
CA GLY A 577 -11.36 25.23 -8.95
C GLY A 577 -10.24 25.70 -9.90
N LEU A 578 -10.57 26.12 -11.13
CA LEU A 578 -9.62 26.84 -12.00
C LEU A 578 -9.79 28.35 -11.87
N ARG A 579 -8.70 29.05 -11.53
CA ARG A 579 -8.66 30.51 -11.70
C ARG A 579 -8.66 30.83 -13.20
N GLN A 580 -9.64 31.60 -13.66
CA GLN A 580 -9.51 32.30 -14.93
C GLN A 580 -8.30 33.24 -14.83
N GLN A 581 -7.31 33.03 -15.69
CA GLN A 581 -6.29 34.05 -15.93
C GLN A 581 -6.98 35.18 -16.69
N GLY A 582 -7.44 36.18 -15.94
CA GLY A 582 -8.14 37.34 -16.49
C GLY A 582 -7.22 38.10 -17.45
N ALA A 583 -7.78 38.55 -18.57
CA ALA A 583 -7.09 39.46 -19.47
C ALA A 583 -6.85 40.81 -18.76
N GLY A 584 -5.59 41.27 -18.75
CA GLY A 584 -5.23 42.68 -18.61
C GLY A 584 -5.69 43.42 -17.35
N GLY A 585 -5.03 43.16 -16.22
CA GLY A 585 -4.92 44.12 -15.12
C GLY A 585 -3.43 44.31 -14.79
N ALA A 586 -2.87 45.45 -15.20
CA ALA A 586 -1.50 45.86 -14.83
C ALA A 586 -1.47 46.28 -13.33
N PRO A 587 -0.27 46.30 -12.68
CA PRO A 587 -0.16 46.28 -11.21
C PRO A 587 -0.68 47.52 -10.49
#